data_AF-A0A7K3R8E7-F1
#
_entry.id   AF-A0A7K3R8E7-F1
#
_cell.length_a   1.000
_cell.length_b   1.000
_cell.length_c   1.000
_cell.angle_alpha   90.00
_cell.angle_beta   90.00
_cell.angle_gamma   90.00
#
_symmetry.space_group_name_H-M   'P 1'
#
loop_
_entity.id
_entity.type
_entity.pdbx_description
1 polymer ?
#
loop_
_entity_poly.entity_id
_entity_poly.type
_entity_poly.pdbx_seq_one_letter_code
_entity_poly.pdbx_strand_id
1 'polypeptide(L)' 'MSPPTLDVLNPATAEVVATVPAASAADVDAAVTRATAA' A
#
# COMPACT_ATOMS: atom_id res chain seq x y z
N MET A 1 -16.38 -0.75 4.01
CA MET A 1 -15.82 -0.06 2.83
C MET A 1 -14.47 -0.67 2.56
N SER A 2 -14.18 -1.11 1.34
CA SER A 2 -12.84 -1.61 1.00
C SER A 2 -11.83 -0.45 1.03
N PRO A 3 -10.58 -0.68 1.47
CA PRO A 3 -9.56 0.38 1.47
C PRO A 3 -9.25 0.83 0.02
N PRO A 4 -8.83 2.09 -0.18
CA PRO A 4 -8.39 2.55 -1.49
C PRO A 4 -7.18 1.75 -1.98
N THR A 5 -6.98 1.71 -3.30
CA THR A 5 -5.91 0.94 -3.95
C THR A 5 -5.09 1.82 -4.90
N LEU A 6 -3.84 1.43 -5.12
CA LEU A 6 -2.93 2.03 -6.10
C LEU A 6 -2.68 1.03 -7.23
N ASP A 7 -2.68 1.53 -8.45
CA ASP A 7 -2.25 0.78 -9.63
C ASP A 7 -0.72 0.83 -9.76
N VAL A 8 -0.11 -0.34 -9.96
CA VAL A 8 1.31 -0.45 -10.28
C VAL A 8 1.44 -0.51 -11.79
N LEU A 9 2.16 0.46 -12.37
CA LEU A 9 2.31 0.58 -13.82
C LEU A 9 3.64 -0.03 -14.30
N ASN A 10 3.60 -0.66 -15.47
CA ASN A 10 4.79 -1.04 -16.21
C ASN A 10 5.48 0.23 -16.76
N PRO A 11 6.76 0.51 -16.42
CA PRO A 11 7.43 1.72 -16.89
C PRO A 11 7.66 1.76 -18.40
N ALA A 12 7.64 0.61 -19.09
CA ALA A 12 7.82 0.55 -20.54
C ALA A 12 6.53 0.77 -21.34
N THR A 13 5.35 0.42 -20.78
CA THR A 13 4.08 0.42 -21.51
C THR A 13 2.96 1.23 -20.86
N ALA A 14 3.17 1.71 -19.63
CA ALA A 14 2.15 2.36 -18.78
C ALA A 14 0.92 1.48 -18.49
N GLU A 15 0.98 0.19 -18.76
CA GLU A 15 -0.09 -0.76 -18.44
C GLU A 15 -0.06 -1.14 -16.96
N VAL A 16 -1.23 -1.44 -16.37
CA VAL A 16 -1.34 -1.89 -14.98
C VAL A 16 -0.88 -3.34 -14.86
N VAL A 17 0.08 -3.61 -13.99
CA VAL A 17 0.60 -4.97 -13.71
C VAL A 17 0.13 -5.55 -12.38
N ALA A 18 -0.31 -4.71 -11.45
CA ALA A 18 -0.85 -5.13 -10.15
C ALA A 18 -1.66 -4.00 -9.50
N THR A 19 -2.46 -4.36 -8.49
CA THR A 19 -3.08 -3.42 -7.55
C THR A 19 -2.59 -3.70 -6.14
N VAL A 20 -2.32 -2.63 -5.39
CA VAL A 20 -1.87 -2.72 -3.98
C VAL A 20 -2.74 -1.84 -3.09
N PRO A 21 -2.95 -2.18 -1.81
CA PRO A 21 -3.64 -1.30 -0.89
C PRO A 21 -2.91 0.05 -0.74
N ALA A 22 -3.66 1.15 -0.77
CA ALA A 22 -3.16 2.48 -0.47
C ALA A 22 -3.17 2.69 1.05
N ALA A 23 -2.09 2.28 1.71
CA ALA A 23 -1.94 2.40 3.17
C ALA A 23 -2.14 3.86 3.65
N SER A 24 -2.88 3.99 4.73
CA SER A 24 -3.16 5.26 5.41
C SER A 24 -2.15 5.54 6.53
N ALA A 25 -2.25 6.72 7.14
CA ALA A 25 -1.46 7.04 8.34
C ALA A 25 -1.68 6.02 9.47
N ALA A 26 -2.91 5.54 9.66
CA ALA A 26 -3.23 4.56 10.70
C ALA A 26 -2.51 3.20 10.48
N ASP A 27 -2.32 2.80 9.22
CA ASP A 27 -1.60 1.57 8.88
C ASP A 27 -0.11 1.70 9.22
N VAL A 28 0.46 2.89 9.01
CA VAL A 28 1.85 3.22 9.40
C VAL A 28 1.99 3.21 10.91
N ASP A 29 1.10 3.85 11.65
CA ASP A 29 1.11 3.88 13.11
C ASP A 29 1.04 2.47 13.71
N ALA A 30 0.18 1.62 13.16
CA ALA A 30 0.06 0.22 13.56
C ALA A 30 1.34 -0.57 13.27
N ALA A 31 1.98 -0.33 12.12
CA ALA A 31 3.25 -0.98 11.76
C ALA A 31 4.37 -0.58 12.73
N VAL A 32 4.53 0.71 13.04
CA VAL A 32 5.53 1.22 13.99
C VAL A 32 5.31 0.64 15.40
N THR A 33 4.05 0.58 15.84
CA THR A 33 3.70 0.00 17.15
C THR A 33 4.14 -1.47 17.23
N ARG A 34 3.84 -2.27 16.21
CA ARG A 34 4.24 -3.68 16.16
C ARG A 34 5.75 -3.84 16.10
N ALA A 35 6.44 -3.06 15.27
CA ALA A 35 7.89 -3.11 15.13
C ALA A 35 8.61 -2.75 16.44
N THR A 36 8.06 -1.82 17.21
CA THR A 36 8.61 -1.42 18.53
C THR A 36 8.46 -2.53 19.58
N ALA A 37 7.46 -3.40 19.43
CA ALA A 37 7.15 -4.48 20.37
C ALA A 37 7.82 -5.82 20.03
N ALA A 38 8.54 -5.91 18.91
CA ALA A 38 9.23 -7.11 18.42
C ALA A 38 10.66 -7.20 18.97
#